data_AF-A0A0B2X0K7-F1
#
_entry.id   AF-A0A0B2X0K7-F1
#
_cell.length_a   1.000
_cell.length_b   1.000
_cell.length_c   1.000
_cell.angle_alpha   90.00
_cell.angle_beta   90.00
_cell.angle_gamma   90.00
#
_symmetry.space_group_name_H-M   'P 1'
#
loop_
_entity.id
_entity.type
_entity.pdbx_description
1 polymer ?
#
loop_
_entity_poly.entity_id
_entity_poly.type
_entity_poly.pdbx_seq_one_letter_code
_entity_poly.pdbx_strand_id
1 'polypeptide(L)'
;MAKVSSKQPPPLGQSTTIAHAPHSAVSSSRRKSRAAHFKAPSSQRRVIMSAPLSKELREKYNVGLSLSQTNNPPSKRSRANLTPSPSPPLQVRSIPVRKDDEVTIVRGTNKGREGKVTSVYRLKYVIHVERVTRDKASGQSVPLGIHPSNVVITKLKLDKDREDILARSKVGRELRANNVVSA
;
A
#
# COMPACT_ATOMS: atom_id res chain seq x y z
N MET A 1 -21.31 -38.25 -48.67
CA MET A 1 -20.39 -38.46 -47.54
C MET A 1 -19.42 -37.29 -47.46
N ALA A 2 -19.68 -36.30 -46.60
CA ALA A 2 -18.79 -35.15 -46.41
C ALA A 2 -17.94 -35.36 -45.14
N LYS A 3 -16.61 -35.34 -45.29
CA LYS A 3 -15.65 -35.49 -44.19
C LYS A 3 -15.75 -34.30 -43.24
N VAL A 4 -16.18 -34.56 -42.01
CA VAL A 4 -16.07 -33.62 -40.88
C VAL A 4 -14.58 -33.52 -40.51
N SER A 5 -13.93 -32.42 -40.89
CA SER A 5 -12.57 -32.10 -40.46
C SER A 5 -12.62 -31.65 -39.00
N SER A 6 -12.16 -32.52 -38.11
CA SER A 6 -12.01 -32.24 -36.68
C SER A 6 -10.89 -31.20 -36.48
N LYS A 7 -11.26 -29.95 -36.19
CA LYS A 7 -10.33 -28.99 -35.61
C LYS A 7 -9.92 -29.51 -34.23
N GLN A 8 -8.68 -29.99 -34.13
CA GLN A 8 -8.05 -30.37 -32.86
C GLN A 8 -8.10 -29.19 -31.86
N PRO A 9 -8.41 -29.42 -30.58
CA PRO A 9 -8.32 -28.38 -29.55
C PRO A 9 -6.86 -27.96 -29.35
N PRO A 10 -6.58 -26.68 -29.03
CA PRO A 10 -5.23 -26.19 -28.86
C PRO A 10 -4.51 -26.91 -27.71
N PRO A 11 -3.19 -27.15 -27.82
CA PRO A 11 -2.45 -27.94 -26.84
C PRO A 11 -2.42 -27.26 -25.46
N LEU A 12 -2.77 -28.03 -24.43
CA LEU A 12 -2.69 -27.66 -23.02
C LEU A 12 -1.22 -27.52 -22.61
N GLY A 13 -0.70 -26.28 -22.65
CA GLY A 13 0.70 -26.02 -22.29
C GLY A 13 1.25 -24.64 -22.61
N GLN A 14 0.48 -23.77 -23.26
CA GLN A 14 0.88 -22.37 -23.39
C GLN A 14 0.48 -21.62 -22.12
N SER A 15 1.47 -21.28 -21.29
CA SER A 15 1.35 -20.22 -20.31
C SER A 15 0.71 -19.02 -21.00
N THR A 16 -0.54 -18.71 -20.65
CA THR A 16 -1.14 -17.44 -21.02
C THR A 16 -0.34 -16.37 -20.29
N THR A 17 0.72 -15.90 -20.96
CA THR A 17 1.29 -14.61 -20.61
C THR A 17 0.13 -13.63 -20.68
N ILE A 18 -0.34 -13.16 -19.53
CA ILE A 18 -1.34 -12.11 -19.46
C ILE A 18 -0.65 -10.90 -20.12
N ALA A 19 -0.92 -10.69 -21.40
CA ALA A 19 -0.41 -9.54 -22.12
C ALA A 19 -0.90 -8.30 -21.37
N HIS A 20 0.04 -7.49 -20.87
CA HIS A 20 -0.29 -6.22 -20.24
C HIS A 20 -0.80 -5.29 -21.34
N ALA A 21 -2.09 -5.34 -21.65
CA ALA A 21 -2.73 -4.41 -22.56
C ALA A 21 -2.79 -3.04 -21.86
N PRO A 22 -1.99 -2.04 -22.29
CA PRO A 22 -2.06 -0.73 -21.67
C PRO A 22 -3.42 -0.12 -21.97
N HIS A 23 -4.12 0.33 -20.93
CA HIS A 23 -5.34 1.09 -21.11
C HIS A 23 -5.02 2.36 -21.92
N SER A 24 -5.71 2.60 -23.04
CA SER A 24 -5.40 3.67 -24.00
C SER A 24 -5.33 5.07 -23.37
N ALA A 25 -6.13 5.31 -22.33
CA ALA A 25 -6.15 6.58 -21.59
C ALA A 25 -4.95 6.81 -20.65
N VAL A 26 -4.08 5.82 -20.42
CA VAL A 26 -2.93 5.92 -19.50
C VAL A 26 -1.63 5.81 -20.27
N SER A 27 -0.75 6.81 -20.11
CA SER A 27 0.54 6.85 -20.79
C SER A 27 1.62 6.09 -20.02
N SER A 28 2.32 5.16 -20.68
CA SER A 28 3.55 4.53 -20.19
C SER A 28 4.82 5.38 -20.39
N SER A 29 4.75 6.48 -21.13
CA SER A 29 5.90 7.35 -21.40
C SER A 29 6.49 7.97 -20.14
N ARG A 30 7.79 7.74 -19.90
CA ARG A 30 8.56 8.31 -18.77
C ARG A 30 8.47 9.83 -18.69
N ARG A 31 8.54 10.53 -19.83
CA ARG A 31 8.49 12.00 -19.89
C ARG A 31 7.13 12.52 -19.39
N LYS A 32 6.03 11.93 -19.87
CA LYS A 32 4.67 12.28 -19.47
C LYS A 32 4.42 11.97 -17.99
N SER A 33 4.85 10.80 -17.52
CA SER A 33 4.73 10.41 -16.11
C SER A 33 5.49 11.35 -15.16
N ARG A 34 6.74 11.71 -15.47
CA ARG A 34 7.53 12.66 -14.67
C ARG A 34 6.91 14.06 -14.64
N ALA A 35 6.44 14.53 -15.79
CA ALA A 35 5.76 15.83 -15.87
C ALA A 35 4.50 15.84 -15.01
N ALA A 36 3.67 14.79 -15.09
CA ALA A 36 2.49 14.64 -14.25
C ALA A 36 2.82 14.59 -12.76
N HIS A 37 3.90 13.89 -12.37
CA HIS A 37 4.35 13.85 -10.98
C HIS A 37 4.76 15.25 -10.50
N PHE A 38 5.78 15.88 -11.11
CA PHE A 38 6.34 17.13 -10.59
C PHE A 38 5.44 18.36 -10.75
N LYS A 39 4.49 18.34 -11.70
CA LYS A 39 3.51 19.41 -11.90
C LYS A 39 2.15 19.12 -11.26
N ALA A 40 2.02 18.04 -10.48
CA ALA A 40 0.76 17.67 -9.85
C ALA A 40 0.18 18.80 -8.97
N PRO A 41 -1.15 18.99 -8.93
CA PRO A 41 -1.81 19.88 -7.97
C PRO A 41 -1.73 19.33 -6.54
N SER A 42 -1.91 20.20 -5.55
CA SER A 42 -1.71 19.87 -4.13
C SER A 42 -2.57 18.70 -3.62
N SER A 43 -3.78 18.53 -4.15
CA SER A 43 -4.67 17.41 -3.82
C SER A 43 -4.08 16.07 -4.27
N GLN A 44 -3.54 15.99 -5.49
CA GLN A 44 -2.87 14.78 -5.99
C GLN A 44 -1.56 14.52 -5.25
N ARG A 45 -0.79 15.58 -4.93
CA ARG A 45 0.44 15.43 -4.13
C ARG A 45 0.17 14.80 -2.77
N ARG A 46 -0.93 15.17 -2.11
CA ARG A 46 -1.37 14.55 -0.85
C ARG A 46 -1.57 13.04 -1.01
N VAL A 47 -2.21 12.60 -2.08
CA VAL A 47 -2.44 11.16 -2.33
C VAL A 47 -1.14 10.43 -2.63
N ILE A 48 -0.26 11.03 -3.43
CA ILE A 48 1.08 10.50 -3.74
C ILE A 48 1.91 10.37 -2.45
N MET A 49 1.82 11.35 -1.55
CA MET A 49 2.47 11.36 -0.23
C MET A 49 1.71 10.50 0.80
N SER A 50 1.46 9.24 0.44
CA SER A 50 0.96 8.22 1.37
C SER A 50 2.12 7.44 1.99
N ALA A 51 1.91 6.96 3.22
CA ALA A 51 2.82 6.07 3.92
C ALA A 51 2.12 4.77 4.31
N PRO A 52 2.84 3.64 4.35
CA PRO A 52 2.32 2.38 4.84
C PRO A 52 1.93 2.45 6.33
N LEU A 53 0.85 1.78 6.70
CA LEU A 53 0.47 1.57 8.11
C LEU A 53 1.34 0.47 8.74
N SER A 54 1.56 0.54 10.06
CA SER A 54 2.17 -0.54 10.85
C SER A 54 1.30 -1.80 10.83
N LYS A 55 1.87 -2.94 11.21
CA LYS A 55 1.12 -4.21 11.27
C LYS A 55 -0.06 -4.10 12.24
N GLU A 56 0.18 -3.53 13.41
CA GLU A 56 -0.83 -3.29 14.45
C GLU A 56 -1.96 -2.39 13.97
N LEU A 57 -1.64 -1.30 13.27
CA LEU A 57 -2.68 -0.41 12.72
C LEU A 57 -3.46 -1.08 11.60
N ARG A 58 -2.81 -1.91 10.78
CA ARG A 58 -3.54 -2.70 9.77
C ARG A 58 -4.52 -3.60 10.50
N GLU A 59 -4.04 -4.44 11.40
CA GLU A 59 -4.87 -5.36 12.21
C GLU A 59 -6.04 -4.65 12.90
N LYS A 60 -5.80 -3.50 13.52
CA LYS A 60 -6.85 -2.69 14.16
C LYS A 60 -7.91 -2.18 13.17
N TYR A 61 -7.50 -1.76 11.99
CA TYR A 61 -8.38 -1.23 10.95
C TYR A 61 -8.68 -2.26 9.85
N ASN A 62 -8.47 -3.54 10.13
CA ASN A 62 -8.66 -4.60 9.18
C ASN A 62 -10.13 -4.85 8.86
N VAL A 63 -10.27 -5.38 7.66
CA VAL A 63 -11.47 -5.92 7.07
C VAL A 63 -11.89 -7.16 7.85
N GLY A 64 -13.19 -7.32 8.09
CA GLY A 64 -13.75 -8.35 8.95
C GLY A 64 -13.21 -9.75 8.64
N LEU A 65 -12.47 -10.27 9.61
CA LEU A 65 -12.37 -11.67 9.96
C LEU A 65 -11.79 -11.65 11.37
N SER A 66 -12.67 -11.55 12.37
CA SER A 66 -12.34 -12.08 13.68
C SER A 66 -11.90 -13.52 13.44
N LEU A 67 -10.62 -13.81 13.69
CA LEU A 67 -10.19 -15.17 13.93
C LEU A 67 -11.03 -15.67 15.10
N SER A 68 -12.10 -16.41 14.83
CA SER A 68 -12.61 -17.34 15.82
C SER A 68 -11.42 -18.22 16.17
N GLN A 69 -11.04 -18.22 17.44
CA GLN A 69 -10.06 -19.15 17.96
C GLN A 69 -10.67 -20.55 17.79
N THR A 70 -10.44 -21.20 16.66
CA THR A 70 -10.67 -22.65 16.56
C THR A 70 -9.46 -23.31 17.18
N ASN A 71 -9.57 -23.62 18.47
CA ASN A 71 -8.68 -24.52 19.17
C ASN A 71 -8.79 -25.90 18.53
N ASN A 72 -7.96 -26.17 17.51
CA ASN A 72 -7.73 -27.53 17.06
C ASN A 72 -6.22 -27.75 16.85
N PRO A 73 -5.62 -28.75 17.52
CA PRO A 73 -4.20 -29.02 17.41
C PRO A 73 -3.87 -29.59 16.01
N PRO A 74 -2.70 -29.25 15.43
CA PRO A 74 -2.35 -29.71 14.10
C PRO A 74 -2.02 -31.20 14.10
N SER A 75 -2.86 -32.00 13.45
CA SER A 75 -2.59 -33.40 13.13
C SER A 75 -1.38 -33.50 12.19
N LYS A 76 -0.41 -34.33 12.56
CA LYS A 76 0.78 -34.65 11.75
C LYS A 76 0.39 -35.56 10.59
N ARG A 77 0.56 -35.10 9.34
CA ARG A 77 1.11 -35.82 8.15
C ARG A 77 0.46 -35.37 6.84
N SER A 78 1.30 -34.87 5.93
CA SER A 78 1.48 -35.34 4.54
C SER A 78 1.89 -34.17 3.64
N ARG A 79 2.96 -34.41 2.86
CA ARG A 79 3.39 -33.51 1.78
C ARG A 79 2.46 -33.74 0.60
N ALA A 80 1.53 -32.84 0.33
CA ALA A 80 0.82 -32.75 -0.94
C ALA A 80 0.26 -31.33 -1.15
N ASN A 81 0.64 -30.73 -2.27
CA ASN A 81 0.16 -29.48 -2.87
C ASN A 81 0.32 -28.21 -2.01
N LEU A 82 1.26 -27.36 -2.41
CA LEU A 82 1.31 -25.96 -1.99
C LEU A 82 -0.01 -25.30 -2.39
N THR A 83 -0.95 -25.29 -1.46
CA THR A 83 -2.13 -24.43 -1.53
C THR A 83 -1.62 -23.01 -1.77
N PRO A 84 -2.24 -22.21 -2.65
CA PRO A 84 -1.94 -20.79 -2.67
C PRO A 84 -2.22 -20.31 -1.24
N SER A 85 -1.17 -19.86 -0.55
CA SER A 85 -1.28 -19.29 0.78
C SER A 85 -2.48 -18.34 0.76
N PRO A 86 -3.45 -18.46 1.69
CA PRO A 86 -4.60 -17.58 1.68
C PRO A 86 -4.07 -16.16 1.57
N SER A 87 -4.40 -15.49 0.46
CA SER A 87 -3.95 -14.13 0.21
C SER A 87 -4.22 -13.33 1.48
N PRO A 88 -3.23 -12.58 2.02
CA PRO A 88 -3.45 -11.86 3.26
C PRO A 88 -4.73 -11.02 3.10
N PRO A 89 -5.56 -10.92 4.15
CA PRO A 89 -6.85 -10.23 4.05
C PRO A 89 -6.64 -8.86 3.40
N LEU A 90 -7.64 -8.35 2.68
CA LEU A 90 -7.49 -7.13 1.88
C LEU A 90 -7.42 -5.89 2.79
N GLN A 91 -6.33 -5.70 3.51
CA GLN A 91 -6.17 -4.75 4.62
C GLN A 91 -5.68 -3.38 4.18
N VAL A 92 -6.29 -2.30 4.71
CA VAL A 92 -5.90 -0.92 4.37
C VAL A 92 -4.38 -0.75 4.55
N ARG A 93 -3.66 -0.61 3.43
CA ARG A 93 -2.20 -0.77 3.41
C ARG A 93 -1.46 0.53 3.71
N SER A 94 -2.01 1.64 3.25
CA SER A 94 -1.43 2.97 3.33
C SER A 94 -2.51 4.04 3.39
N ILE A 95 -2.15 5.21 3.92
CA ILE A 95 -2.99 6.39 3.99
C ILE A 95 -2.13 7.65 3.76
N PRO A 96 -2.69 8.74 3.20
CA PRO A 96 -2.00 10.03 3.13
C PRO A 96 -1.56 10.54 4.52
N VAL A 97 -0.27 10.87 4.64
CA VAL A 97 0.33 11.36 5.89
C VAL A 97 -0.21 12.74 6.23
N ARG A 98 -0.57 12.97 7.50
CA ARG A 98 -0.99 14.26 8.06
C ARG A 98 0.02 14.73 9.12
N LYS A 99 -0.13 15.99 9.54
CA LYS A 99 0.55 16.50 10.73
C LYS A 99 0.07 15.73 11.95
N ASP A 100 0.96 15.57 12.92
CA ASP A 100 0.75 14.87 14.20
C ASP A 100 0.52 13.36 14.10
N ASP A 101 0.63 12.75 12.91
CA ASP A 101 0.76 11.30 12.79
C ASP A 101 2.11 10.87 13.41
N GLU A 102 2.11 9.80 14.20
CA GLU A 102 3.34 9.20 14.71
C GLU A 102 3.90 8.21 13.71
N VAL A 103 5.20 8.31 13.48
CA VAL A 103 5.86 7.56 12.42
C VAL A 103 7.22 7.03 12.84
N THR A 104 7.57 5.87 12.29
CA THR A 104 8.88 5.22 12.45
C THR A 104 9.59 5.15 11.11
N ILE A 105 10.85 5.58 11.09
CA ILE A 105 11.66 5.59 9.87
C ILE A 105 12.23 4.20 9.61
N VAL A 106 11.90 3.61 8.47
CA VAL A 106 12.30 2.23 8.11
C VAL A 106 13.54 2.19 7.24
N ARG A 107 13.80 3.25 6.46
CA ARG A 107 14.88 3.30 5.47
C ARG A 107 15.66 4.62 5.57
N GLY A 108 16.93 4.57 5.19
CA GLY A 108 17.85 5.72 5.18
C GLY A 108 18.67 5.86 6.47
N THR A 109 19.44 6.94 6.58
CA THR A 109 20.40 7.19 7.67
C THR A 109 19.75 7.23 9.05
N ASN A 110 18.51 7.73 9.13
CA ASN A 110 17.78 7.91 10.39
C ASN A 110 16.86 6.72 10.71
N LYS A 111 17.16 5.52 10.19
CA LYS A 111 16.37 4.30 10.43
C LYS A 111 16.26 3.99 11.93
N GLY A 112 15.08 3.53 12.35
CA GLY A 112 14.77 3.15 13.72
C GLY A 112 14.37 4.31 14.62
N ARG A 113 14.51 5.56 14.17
CA ARG A 113 13.99 6.72 14.89
C ARG A 113 12.49 6.84 14.69
N GLU A 114 11.82 7.23 15.76
CA GLU A 114 10.38 7.49 15.81
C GLU A 114 10.13 8.94 16.17
N GLY A 115 9.03 9.48 15.70
CA GLY A 115 8.61 10.83 16.05
C GLY A 115 7.28 11.22 15.42
N LYS A 116 6.74 12.34 15.87
CA LYS A 116 5.53 12.93 15.27
C LYS A 116 5.88 13.70 14.02
N VAL A 117 4.99 13.69 13.03
CA VAL A 117 5.13 14.51 11.83
C VAL A 117 4.80 15.96 12.15
N THR A 118 5.81 16.82 12.23
CA THR A 118 5.62 18.25 12.49
C THR A 118 4.99 18.97 11.30
N SER A 119 5.48 18.67 10.09
CA SER A 119 4.97 19.30 8.87
C SER A 119 5.11 18.41 7.65
N VAL A 120 4.18 18.60 6.71
CA VAL A 120 4.11 17.88 5.43
C VAL A 120 4.36 18.89 4.30
N TYR A 121 5.57 18.90 3.76
CA TYR A 121 5.96 19.78 2.67
C TYR A 121 5.67 19.15 1.31
N ARG A 122 4.43 19.37 0.83
CA ARG A 122 3.92 18.80 -0.43
C ARG A 122 4.69 19.20 -1.68
N LEU A 123 5.22 20.42 -1.75
CA LEU A 123 5.95 20.88 -2.94
C LEU A 123 7.24 20.07 -3.18
N LYS A 124 7.94 19.71 -2.09
CA LYS A 124 9.19 18.94 -2.13
C LYS A 124 9.00 17.43 -1.89
N TYR A 125 7.77 16.95 -1.73
CA TYR A 125 7.44 15.54 -1.41
C TYR A 125 8.10 15.04 -0.12
N VAL A 126 8.18 15.89 0.88
CA VAL A 126 8.95 15.63 2.10
C VAL A 126 8.08 15.82 3.33
N ILE A 127 8.27 14.97 4.33
CA ILE A 127 7.78 15.15 5.69
C ILE A 127 8.94 15.49 6.63
N HIS A 128 8.65 16.32 7.62
CA HIS A 128 9.56 16.63 8.72
C HIS A 128 9.07 15.90 9.96
N VAL A 129 9.96 15.10 10.55
CA VAL A 129 9.69 14.29 11.74
C VAL A 129 10.37 14.95 12.92
N GLU A 130 9.66 15.01 14.05
CA GLU A 130 10.16 15.54 15.31
C GLU A 130 11.45 14.81 15.72
N ARG A 131 12.41 15.53 16.30
CA ARG A 131 13.72 15.00 16.75
C ARG A 131 14.63 14.47 15.64
N VAL A 132 14.26 14.67 14.37
CA VAL A 132 15.08 14.33 13.21
C VAL A 132 15.57 15.62 12.54
N THR A 133 16.62 16.18 13.13
CA THR A 133 17.26 17.43 12.69
C THR A 133 18.70 17.19 12.27
N ARG A 134 19.28 18.19 11.61
CA ARG A 134 20.71 18.31 11.33
C ARG A 134 21.19 19.64 11.88
N ASP A 135 22.31 19.62 12.57
CA ASP A 135 22.94 20.82 13.08
C ASP A 135 23.75 21.51 11.97
N LYS A 136 23.62 22.84 11.91
CA LYS A 136 24.45 23.69 11.06
C LYS A 136 25.70 24.13 11.84
N ALA A 137 26.74 24.54 11.10
CA ALA A 137 27.92 25.18 11.70
C ALA A 137 27.58 26.43 12.53
N SER A 138 26.44 27.08 12.25
CA SER A 138 25.92 28.20 13.03
C SER A 138 25.27 27.80 14.37
N GLY A 139 25.30 26.52 14.76
CA GLY A 139 24.70 26.00 15.99
C GLY A 139 23.17 25.81 15.94
N GLN A 140 22.51 26.21 14.84
CA GLN A 140 21.06 26.01 14.69
C GLN A 140 20.74 24.62 14.13
N SER A 141 19.75 23.94 14.73
CA SER A 141 19.22 22.67 14.23
C SER A 141 18.12 22.90 13.19
N VAL A 142 18.24 22.27 12.01
CA VAL A 142 17.23 22.33 10.93
C VAL A 142 16.59 20.96 10.72
N PRO A 143 15.26 20.87 10.56
CA PRO A 143 14.59 19.59 10.32
C PRO A 143 15.05 18.97 9.01
N LEU A 144 15.41 17.68 9.06
CA LEU A 144 15.73 16.92 7.86
C LEU A 144 14.46 16.52 7.13
N GLY A 145 14.56 16.51 5.80
CA GLY A 145 13.46 16.11 4.94
C GLY A 145 13.48 14.61 4.66
N ILE A 146 12.37 13.92 4.95
CA ILE A 146 12.23 12.49 4.69
C ILE A 146 11.06 12.24 3.74
N HIS A 147 11.22 11.37 2.75
CA HIS A 147 10.11 10.97 1.89
C HIS A 147 9.18 9.99 2.62
N PRO A 148 7.84 10.17 2.57
CA PRO A 148 6.89 9.35 3.36
C PRO A 148 6.92 7.84 3.03
N SER A 149 7.39 7.45 1.83
CA SER A 149 7.53 6.02 1.49
C SER A 149 8.62 5.29 2.28
N ASN A 150 9.53 6.01 2.94
CA ASN A 150 10.62 5.46 3.74
C ASN A 150 10.25 5.28 5.21
N VAL A 151 8.98 5.52 5.52
CA VAL A 151 8.45 5.66 6.85
C VAL A 151 7.20 4.79 6.99
N VAL A 152 6.95 4.28 8.18
CA VAL A 152 5.74 3.53 8.53
C VAL A 152 5.01 4.31 9.60
N ILE A 153 3.69 4.47 9.44
CA ILE A 153 2.85 5.13 10.45
C ILE A 153 2.59 4.14 11.58
N THR A 154 2.83 4.56 12.82
CA THR A 154 2.62 3.76 14.04
C THR A 154 1.35 4.17 14.77
N LYS A 155 1.04 5.48 14.84
CA LYS A 155 -0.25 5.97 15.36
C LYS A 155 -0.83 7.02 14.43
N LEU A 156 -2.14 6.94 14.23
CA LEU A 156 -2.90 7.87 13.39
C LEU A 156 -3.55 8.94 14.28
N LYS A 157 -3.47 10.21 13.85
CA LYS A 157 -4.38 11.23 14.39
C LYS A 157 -5.73 11.10 13.70
N LEU A 158 -6.74 10.65 14.44
CA LEU A 158 -8.09 10.43 13.92
C LEU A 158 -8.88 11.75 13.93
N ASP A 159 -9.53 12.01 12.79
CA ASP A 159 -10.53 13.06 12.59
C ASP A 159 -11.71 12.40 11.82
N LYS A 160 -12.89 13.01 11.80
CA LYS A 160 -14.07 12.53 11.04
C LYS A 160 -13.72 12.12 9.61
N ASP A 161 -13.04 13.00 8.86
CA ASP A 161 -12.63 12.72 7.48
C ASP A 161 -11.65 11.55 7.35
N ARG A 162 -10.81 11.32 8.37
CA ARG A 162 -9.81 10.25 8.34
C ARG A 162 -10.47 8.90 8.61
N GLU A 163 -11.46 8.88 9.50
CA GLU A 163 -12.33 7.73 9.74
C GLU A 163 -13.13 7.37 8.48
N ASP A 164 -13.72 8.37 7.81
CA ASP A 164 -14.47 8.18 6.55
C ASP A 164 -13.57 7.60 5.43
N ILE A 165 -12.31 8.04 5.34
CA ILE A 165 -11.34 7.48 4.39
C ILE A 165 -11.03 6.02 4.70
N LEU A 166 -10.87 5.67 5.99
CA LEU A 166 -10.61 4.30 6.42
C LEU A 166 -11.83 3.40 6.16
N ALA A 167 -13.03 3.84 6.55
CA ALA A 167 -14.29 3.13 6.31
C ALA A 167 -14.56 2.90 4.83
N ARG A 168 -14.42 3.94 3.99
CA ARG A 168 -14.60 3.81 2.53
C ARG A 168 -13.57 2.87 1.91
N SER A 169 -12.30 2.95 2.35
CA SER A 169 -11.25 2.05 1.87
C SER A 169 -11.48 0.61 2.30
N LYS A 170 -12.15 0.39 3.44
CA LYS A 170 -12.57 -0.92 3.92
C LYS A 170 -13.66 -1.52 3.03
N VAL A 171 -14.78 -0.81 2.83
CA VAL A 171 -15.91 -1.26 1.99
C VAL A 171 -15.45 -1.60 0.57
N GLY A 172 -14.66 -0.72 -0.05
CA GLY A 172 -14.17 -0.95 -1.41
C GLY A 172 -13.26 -2.18 -1.55
N ARG A 173 -12.67 -2.67 -0.47
CA ARG A 173 -11.86 -3.89 -0.46
C ARG A 173 -12.70 -5.13 -0.17
N GLU A 174 -13.71 -5.05 0.70
CA GLU A 174 -14.68 -6.12 0.94
C GLU A 174 -15.37 -6.53 -0.37
N LEU A 175 -15.85 -5.55 -1.14
CA LEU A 175 -16.46 -5.80 -2.45
C LEU A 175 -15.50 -6.48 -3.43
N ARG A 176 -14.21 -6.13 -3.41
CA ARG A 176 -13.21 -6.79 -4.25
C ARG A 176 -12.94 -8.23 -3.82
N ALA A 177 -12.91 -8.52 -2.52
CA ALA A 177 -12.76 -9.90 -2.05
C ALA A 177 -13.92 -10.76 -2.54
N ASN A 178 -15.15 -10.28 -2.38
CA ASN A 178 -16.34 -11.03 -2.77
C ASN A 178 -16.37 -11.31 -4.28
N ASN A 179 -16.03 -10.32 -5.11
CA ASN A 179 -15.98 -10.47 -6.56
C ASN A 179 -14.88 -11.44 -7.06
N VAL A 180 -13.78 -11.59 -6.31
CA VAL A 180 -12.70 -12.54 -6.64
C VAL A 180 -13.08 -13.97 -6.20
N VAL A 181 -13.94 -14.12 -5.20
CA VAL A 181 -14.43 -15.44 -4.74
C VAL A 181 -15.59 -15.96 -5.61
N SER A 182 -16.32 -15.06 -6.29
CA SER A 182 -17.45 -15.41 -7.17
C SER A 182 -17.09 -15.58 -8.66
N ALA A 183 -15.82 -15.38 -9.04
CA ALA A 183 -15.32 -15.50 -10.41
C ALA A 183 -14.32 -16.67 -10.51
#